data_AF-A0A381TLN6-F1
#
_entry.id   AF-A0A381TLN6-F1
#
_cell.length_a   1.000
_cell.length_b   1.000
_cell.length_c   1.000
_cell.angle_alpha   90.00
_cell.angle_beta   90.00
_cell.angle_gamma   90.00
#
_symmetry.space_group_name_H-M   'P 1'
#
loop_
_entity.id
_entity.type
_entity.pdbx_description
1 polymer ?
#
loop_
_entity_poly.entity_id
_entity_poly.type
_entity_poly.pdbx_seq_one_letter_code
_entity_poly.pdbx_strand_id
1 'polypeptide(L)'
;VYYLYDVPSDAFRGGHAHKNLIQFMIALSGSFEVKIDDGSNNKKVMLNKPNQGLLIPSGIWREMDNFSAGSVCLVLASEFFDESDYFRDYNTFLNYKKQ
;
A
#
# COMPACT_ATOMS: atom_id res chain seq x y z
N VAL A 1 -11.28 4.76 -6.85
CA VAL A 1 -10.15 4.33 -7.72
C VAL A 1 -9.16 5.47 -7.83
N TYR A 2 -7.87 5.20 -7.72
CA TYR A 2 -6.81 6.18 -7.97
C TYR A 2 -5.56 5.48 -8.53
N TYR A 3 -4.60 6.25 -9.05
CA TYR A 3 -3.35 5.71 -9.58
C TYR A 3 -2.16 6.58 -9.20
N LEU A 4 -0.99 5.96 -9.14
CA LEU A 4 0.31 6.59 -8.96
C LEU A 4 1.11 6.37 -10.24
N TYR A 5 1.75 7.41 -10.74
CA TYR A 5 2.60 7.39 -11.93
C TYR A 5 3.74 8.40 -11.74
N ASP A 6 4.79 8.25 -12.55
CA ASP A 6 5.98 9.12 -12.52
C ASP A 6 6.56 9.25 -11.10
N VAL A 7 6.59 8.12 -10.38
CA VAL A 7 7.18 8.01 -9.05
C VAL A 7 8.69 7.87 -9.22
N PRO A 8 9.51 8.78 -8.67
CA PRO A 8 10.96 8.66 -8.73
C PRO A 8 11.44 7.32 -8.17
N SER A 9 12.51 6.76 -8.73
CA SER A 9 13.00 5.43 -8.34
C SER A 9 13.50 5.34 -6.89
N ASP A 10 13.94 6.48 -6.35
CA ASP A 10 14.35 6.65 -4.95
C ASP A 10 13.21 7.11 -4.04
N ALA A 11 12.00 7.32 -4.58
CA ALA A 11 10.87 7.74 -3.79
C ALA A 11 10.36 6.60 -2.91
N PHE A 12 10.05 6.97 -1.68
CA PHE A 12 9.34 6.16 -0.73
C PHE A 12 7.91 6.70 -0.57
N ARG A 13 6.92 5.83 -0.70
CA ARG A 13 5.49 6.21 -0.68
C ARG A 13 4.72 5.31 0.29
N GLY A 14 3.62 5.81 0.83
CA GLY A 14 2.83 5.09 1.84
C GLY A 14 3.24 5.49 3.26
N GLY A 15 3.44 4.51 4.13
CA GLY A 15 3.66 4.75 5.56
C GLY A 15 2.34 5.00 6.28
N HIS A 16 1.35 4.12 6.04
CA HIS A 16 0.06 4.18 6.72
C HIS A 16 -0.69 2.85 6.66
N ALA A 17 -1.64 2.69 7.58
CA ALA A 17 -2.66 1.66 7.57
C ALA A 17 -4.06 2.29 7.49
N HIS A 18 -5.09 1.45 7.37
CA HIS A 18 -6.50 1.86 7.33
C HIS A 18 -7.30 1.04 8.34
N LYS A 19 -8.30 1.63 8.98
CA LYS A 19 -9.19 0.91 9.92
C LYS A 19 -10.19 0.03 9.18
N ASN A 20 -10.79 0.55 8.09
CA ASN A 20 -11.87 -0.13 7.37
C ASN A 20 -11.54 -0.35 5.90
N LEU A 21 -10.78 0.54 5.25
CA LEU A 21 -10.56 0.47 3.81
C LEU A 21 -9.82 -0.82 3.41
N ILE A 22 -10.39 -1.53 2.42
CA ILE A 22 -9.73 -2.61 1.70
C ILE A 22 -9.23 -2.07 0.37
N GLN A 23 -8.02 -2.47 -0.02
CA GLN A 23 -7.40 -2.04 -1.26
C GLN A 23 -6.92 -3.21 -2.12
N PHE A 24 -6.99 -3.03 -3.44
CA PHE A 24 -6.40 -3.95 -4.41
C PHE A 24 -5.43 -3.18 -5.30
N MET A 25 -4.14 -3.51 -5.22
CA MET A 25 -3.06 -2.84 -5.94
C MET A 25 -2.59 -3.66 -7.14
N ILE A 26 -2.38 -3.00 -8.29
CA ILE A 26 -1.93 -3.63 -9.54
C ILE A 26 -0.82 -2.77 -10.16
N ALA A 27 0.28 -3.41 -10.57
CA ALA A 27 1.28 -2.77 -11.42
C ALA A 27 0.84 -2.85 -12.89
N LEU A 28 0.27 -1.76 -13.42
CA LEU A 28 -0.16 -1.69 -14.82
C LEU A 28 1.03 -1.57 -15.79
N SER A 29 2.12 -0.94 -15.34
CA SER A 29 3.38 -0.77 -16.06
C SER A 29 4.52 -0.74 -15.06
N GLY A 30 5.71 -1.16 -15.49
CA GLY A 30 6.90 -1.22 -14.65
C GLY A 30 6.75 -2.16 -13.46
N SER A 31 7.47 -1.84 -12.38
CA SER A 31 7.43 -2.61 -11.14
C SER A 31 7.64 -1.73 -9.92
N PHE A 32 7.19 -2.23 -8.77
CA PHE A 32 7.48 -1.68 -7.44
C PHE A 32 7.31 -2.77 -6.38
N GLU A 33 7.93 -2.58 -5.23
CA GLU A 33 7.77 -3.47 -4.07
C GLU A 33 6.78 -2.84 -3.08
N VAL A 34 5.90 -3.68 -2.51
CA VAL A 34 5.01 -3.30 -1.43
C VAL A 34 5.44 -4.05 -0.18
N LYS A 35 5.84 -3.30 0.85
CA LYS A 35 6.06 -3.83 2.20
C LYS A 35 4.73 -3.78 2.93
N ILE A 36 4.35 -4.88 3.55
CA ILE A 36 3.15 -4.99 4.37
C ILE A 36 3.51 -5.46 5.77
N ASP A 37 2.86 -4.91 6.77
CA ASP A 37 3.08 -5.21 8.18
C ASP A 37 1.72 -5.35 8.90
N ASP A 38 1.52 -6.48 9.57
CA ASP A 38 0.31 -6.79 10.35
C ASP A 38 0.43 -6.42 11.84
N GLY A 39 1.51 -5.74 12.23
CA GLY A 39 1.90 -5.39 13.59
C GLY A 39 2.79 -6.42 14.29
N SER A 40 2.95 -7.60 13.70
CA SER A 40 3.75 -8.71 14.25
C SER A 40 4.68 -9.38 13.24
N ASN A 41 4.27 -9.40 11.97
CA ASN A 41 5.00 -9.95 10.84
C ASN A 41 5.04 -8.91 9.73
N ASN A 42 6.17 -8.89 9.02
CA ASN A 42 6.31 -8.12 7.79
C ASN A 42 6.59 -9.03 6.60
N LYS A 43 6.15 -8.59 5.42
CA LYS A 43 6.44 -9.24 4.14
C LYS A 43 6.65 -8.19 3.06
N LYS A 44 7.39 -8.59 2.03
CA LYS A 44 7.62 -7.80 0.83
C LYS A 44 7.02 -8.52 -0.36
N VAL A 45 6.28 -7.79 -1.19
CA VAL A 45 5.63 -8.32 -2.38
C VAL A 45 6.02 -7.47 -3.58
N MET A 46 6.67 -8.08 -4.56
CA MET A 46 6.96 -7.45 -5.84
C MET A 46 5.72 -7.47 -6.72
N LEU A 47 5.30 -6.30 -7.21
CA LEU A 47 4.27 -6.18 -8.25
C LEU A 47 4.93 -5.73 -9.55
N ASN A 48 4.91 -6.61 -10.56
CA ASN A 48 5.54 -6.40 -11.87
C ASN A 48 4.76 -7.04 -13.03
N LYS A 49 3.52 -7.48 -12.78
CA LYS A 49 2.67 -8.13 -13.77
C LYS A 49 1.26 -7.54 -13.70
N PRO A 50 0.70 -7.04 -14.82
CA PRO A 50 -0.60 -6.39 -14.83
C PRO A 50 -1.78 -7.34 -14.63
N ASN A 51 -1.57 -8.65 -14.77
CA ASN A 51 -2.57 -9.68 -14.51
C ASN A 51 -2.52 -10.24 -13.07
N GLN A 52 -1.71 -9.64 -12.20
CA GLN A 52 -1.62 -9.99 -10.78
C GLN A 52 -1.84 -8.73 -9.95
N GLY A 53 -2.51 -8.87 -8.82
CA GLY A 53 -2.70 -7.78 -7.89
C GLY A 53 -2.57 -8.25 -6.44
N LEU A 54 -2.25 -7.29 -5.57
CA LEU A 54 -2.15 -7.49 -4.14
C LEU A 54 -3.42 -6.98 -3.47
N LEU A 55 -4.19 -7.88 -2.87
CA LEU A 55 -5.27 -7.52 -1.96
C LEU A 55 -4.67 -7.19 -0.59
N ILE A 56 -4.96 -6.00 -0.10
CA ILE A 56 -4.55 -5.50 1.21
C ILE A 56 -5.84 -5.32 2.03
N PRO A 57 -6.12 -6.24 2.97
CA PRO A 57 -7.20 -6.08 3.94
C PRO A 57 -6.99 -4.84 4.81
N SER A 58 -8.05 -4.41 5.49
CA SER A 58 -7.94 -3.38 6.52
C SER A 58 -7.03 -3.84 7.68
N GLY A 59 -6.49 -2.87 8.41
CA GLY A 59 -5.59 -3.13 9.54
C GLY A 59 -4.21 -3.67 9.14
N ILE A 60 -3.77 -3.38 7.92
CA ILE A 60 -2.41 -3.68 7.41
C ILE A 60 -1.68 -2.36 7.12
N TRP A 61 -0.51 -2.17 7.73
CA TRP A 61 0.40 -1.08 7.41
C TRP A 61 1.11 -1.39 6.11
N ARG A 62 1.28 -0.38 5.25
CA ARG A 62 1.98 -0.57 3.98
C ARG A 62 2.86 0.59 3.58
N GLU A 63 3.93 0.22 2.90
CA GLU A 63 4.91 1.11 2.30
C GLU A 63 5.24 0.61 0.89
N MET A 64 5.62 1.52 0.02
CA MET A 64 5.99 1.23 -1.36
C MET A 64 7.35 1.84 -1.66
N ASP A 65 8.21 1.04 -2.28
CA ASP A 65 9.55 1.46 -2.69
C ASP A 65 10.01 0.70 -3.95
N ASN A 66 11.27 0.95 -4.34
CA ASN A 66 11.93 0.28 -5.46
C ASN A 66 11.14 0.38 -6.79
N PHE A 67 10.65 1.58 -7.09
CA PHE A 67 9.90 1.86 -8.31
C PHE A 67 10.83 1.81 -9.52
N SER A 68 10.45 1.05 -10.56
CA SER A 68 11.11 1.12 -11.85
C SER A 68 10.72 2.41 -12.58
N ALA A 69 11.56 2.86 -13.52
CA ALA A 69 11.16 3.93 -14.43
C ALA A 69 9.84 3.56 -15.17
N GLY A 70 8.95 4.54 -15.33
CA GLY A 70 7.65 4.35 -15.99
C GLY A 70 6.66 3.45 -15.25
N SER A 71 6.86 3.23 -13.95
CA SER A 71 5.93 2.44 -13.15
C SER A 71 4.59 3.15 -12.94
N VAL A 72 3.51 2.38 -13.05
CA VAL A 72 2.14 2.83 -12.84
C VAL A 72 1.44 1.86 -11.88
N CYS A 73 1.08 2.34 -10.69
CA CYS A 73 0.32 1.60 -9.71
C CYS A 73 -1.15 2.02 -9.76
N LEU A 74 -2.04 1.09 -10.09
CA LEU A 74 -3.49 1.27 -9.96
C LEU A 74 -3.94 0.76 -8.58
N VAL A 75 -4.79 1.52 -7.90
CA VAL A 75 -5.43 1.10 -6.66
C VAL A 75 -6.95 1.18 -6.77
N LEU A 76 -7.58 0.02 -6.59
CA LEU A 76 -9.01 -0.09 -6.34
C LEU A 76 -9.24 -0.05 -4.83
N ALA A 77 -10.21 0.75 -4.39
CA ALA A 77 -10.47 1.02 -2.99
C ALA A 77 -11.95 0.71 -2.72
N SER A 78 -12.26 0.01 -1.64
CA SER A 78 -13.64 -0.40 -1.31
C SER A 78 -14.54 0.77 -0.90
N GLU A 79 -13.95 1.82 -0.33
CA GLU A 79 -14.64 3.00 0.19
C GLU A 79 -14.16 4.30 -0.49
N PHE A 80 -14.90 5.38 -0.26
CA PHE A 80 -14.45 6.73 -0.56
C PHE A 80 -13.32 7.16 0.37
N PHE A 81 -12.63 8.23 -0.01
CA PHE A 81 -11.59 8.82 0.84
C PHE A 81 -12.20 9.37 2.13
N ASP A 82 -11.68 8.90 3.26
CA ASP A 82 -11.95 9.41 4.60
C ASP A 82 -10.63 9.50 5.37
N GLU A 83 -10.24 10.71 5.74
CA GLU A 83 -9.01 10.98 6.49
C GLU A 83 -9.00 10.29 7.86
N SER A 84 -10.18 10.12 8.48
CA SER A 84 -10.31 9.52 9.80
C SER A 84 -10.06 8.00 9.82
N ASP A 85 -10.09 7.37 8.64
CA ASP A 85 -9.81 5.94 8.47
C ASP A 85 -8.31 5.62 8.55
N TYR A 86 -7.45 6.63 8.38
CA TYR A 86 -6.00 6.44 8.32
C TYR A 86 -5.36 6.25 9.70
N PHE A 87 -4.39 5.34 9.75
CA PHE A 87 -3.31 5.36 10.72
C PHE A 87 -2.06 5.93 10.04
N ARG A 88 -1.67 7.16 10.37
CA ARG A 88 -0.47 7.82 9.80
C ARG A 88 0.79 7.68 10.66
N ASP A 89 0.61 7.33 11.93
CA ASP A 89 1.70 7.06 12.86
C ASP A 89 1.76 5.56 13.14
N TYR A 90 2.98 5.00 13.05
CA TYR A 90 3.20 3.57 13.17
C TYR A 90 2.93 3.08 14.60
N ASN A 91 3.27 3.86 15.62
CA ASN A 91 3.02 3.48 17.01
C ASN A 91 1.51 3.42 17.32
N THR A 92 0.74 4.35 16.76
CA THR A 92 -0.72 4.37 16.86
C THR A 92 -1.32 3.13 16.21
N PHE A 93 -0.83 2.73 15.04
CA PHE A 93 -1.21 1.48 14.38
C PHE A 93 -0.88 0.25 15.26
N LEU A 94 0.34 0.16 15.80
CA LEU A 94 0.75 -0.95 16.66
C LEU A 94 -0.10 -1.04 17.94
N ASN A 95 -0.45 0.09 18.54
CA ASN A 95 -1.31 0.12 19.72
C ASN A 95 -2.73 -0.34 19.40
N TYR A 96 -3.26 0.00 18.22
CA TYR A 96 -4.55 -0.50 17.75
C TYR A 96 -4.54 -2.03 17.54
N LYS A 97 -3.45 -2.59 17.02
CA LYS A 97 -3.31 -4.04 16.77
C LYS A 97 -3.17 -4.89 18.03
N LYS A 98 -2.84 -4.29 19.18
CA LYS A 98 -2.72 -4.96 20.48
C LYS A 98 -4.03 -5.06 21.26
N GLN A 99 -5.07 -4.32 20.83
CA GLN A 99 -6.41 -4.37 21.42
C GLN A 99 -7.18 -5.56 20.86
#